data_AF-A0A2M7AVP7-F1
#
_entry.id   AF-A0A2M7AVP7-F1
#
_cell.length_a   1.000
_cell.length_b   1.000
_cell.length_c   1.000
_cell.angle_alpha   90.00
_cell.angle_beta   90.00
_cell.angle_gamma   90.00
#
_symmetry.space_group_name_H-M   'P 1'
#
loop_
_entity.id
_entity.type
_entity.pdbx_description
1 polymer ?
#
loop_
_entity_poly.entity_id
_entity_poly.type
_entity_poly.pdbx_seq_one_letter_code
_entity_poly.pdbx_strand_id
1 'polypeptide(L)'
;MKRPFKNIYQFKITLLDTKPSVWRRIQVPESYTFYDLHIAIQDAMGWKDSHLHCFEKRDPKARWGYLEKVDCPYAAEEIREEKLPLFTTETPLPKFFKKKNDKMFYVYDFGDNWEHEVVLEKILPKEDKVKYPVCLEGKLACPPEDCGSIPGYYNCIEILERNNKEIDEELLAWIDDWDPEHFDPKEIIFSNPRKRFNESWG
;
A
#
# COMPACT_ATOMS: atom_id res chain seq x y z
N MET A 1 -13.67 13.01 12.12
CA MET A 1 -13.25 13.43 13.48
C MET A 1 -11.79 13.02 13.63
N LYS A 2 -10.89 13.92 14.01
CA LYS A 2 -9.48 13.55 14.20
C LYS A 2 -9.40 12.58 15.38
N ARG A 3 -8.86 11.38 15.17
CA ARG A 3 -8.64 10.41 16.25
C ARG A 3 -7.36 10.81 16.99
N PRO A 4 -7.42 11.14 18.30
CA PRO A 4 -6.21 11.49 19.05
C PRO A 4 -5.31 10.25 19.19
N PHE A 5 -4.00 10.48 19.23
CA PHE A 5 -2.98 9.43 19.39
C PHE A 5 -1.79 9.94 20.19
N LYS A 6 -1.10 9.03 20.87
CA LYS A 6 0.12 9.31 21.65
C LYS A 6 1.35 8.71 21.00
N ASN A 7 1.20 7.61 20.28
CA ASN A 7 2.28 6.96 19.56
C ASN A 7 2.05 6.99 18.05
N ILE A 8 3.14 6.80 17.33
CA ILE A 8 3.17 6.55 15.90
C ILE A 8 3.74 5.17 15.63
N TYR A 9 3.24 4.56 14.55
CA TYR A 9 3.71 3.30 14.03
C TYR A 9 4.62 3.58 12.85
N GLN A 10 5.86 3.08 12.92
CA GLN A 10 6.77 3.08 11.80
C GLN A 10 6.65 1.74 11.08
N PHE A 11 6.20 1.79 9.83
CA PHE A 11 6.09 0.63 8.96
C PHE A 11 7.20 0.64 7.91
N LYS A 12 7.72 -0.55 7.61
CA LYS A 12 8.36 -0.81 6.32
C LYS A 12 7.37 -1.56 5.44
N ILE A 13 7.15 -1.03 4.24
CA ILE A 13 6.25 -1.60 3.22
C ILE A 13 7.14 -2.00 2.05
N THR A 14 7.14 -3.28 1.70
CA THR A 14 7.98 -3.82 0.61
C THR A 14 7.09 -4.50 -0.41
N LEU A 15 7.16 -4.06 -1.67
CA LEU A 15 6.48 -4.73 -2.77
C LEU A 15 7.20 -6.05 -3.05
N LEU A 16 6.46 -7.15 -3.02
CA LEU A 16 6.98 -8.48 -3.23
C LEU A 16 7.33 -8.71 -4.70
N ASP A 17 8.18 -9.71 -4.95
CA ASP A 17 8.59 -10.16 -6.29
C ASP A 17 9.28 -9.12 -7.20
N THR A 18 9.76 -8.02 -6.59
CA THR A 18 10.62 -7.02 -7.24
C THR A 18 12.11 -7.21 -6.90
N LYS A 19 12.96 -7.05 -7.91
CA LYS A 19 14.42 -7.06 -7.80
C LYS A 19 15.03 -5.99 -8.73
N PRO A 20 15.73 -4.98 -8.19
CA PRO A 20 15.91 -4.68 -6.76
C PRO A 20 14.58 -4.35 -6.05
N SER A 21 14.54 -4.47 -4.72
CA SER A 21 13.28 -4.29 -3.97
C SER A 21 12.77 -2.85 -4.04
N VAL A 22 11.50 -2.70 -4.40
CA VAL A 22 10.72 -1.46 -4.25
C VAL A 22 10.15 -1.41 -2.83
N TRP A 23 10.40 -0.33 -2.09
CA TRP A 23 9.91 -0.23 -0.70
C TRP A 23 9.78 1.20 -0.20
N ARG A 24 8.99 1.37 0.86
CA ARG A 24 8.78 2.63 1.59
C ARG A 24 8.88 2.40 3.09
N ARG A 25 9.35 3.41 3.82
CA ARG A 25 9.26 3.47 5.28
C ARG A 25 8.47 4.69 5.67
N ILE A 26 7.29 4.46 6.25
CA ILE A 26 6.35 5.52 6.62
C ILE A 26 6.09 5.49 8.13
N GLN A 27 5.73 6.65 8.67
CA GLN A 27 5.20 6.78 10.02
C GLN A 27 3.75 7.25 9.95
N VAL A 28 2.87 6.51 10.62
CA VAL A 28 1.43 6.80 10.69
C VAL A 28 0.97 6.87 12.15
N PRO A 29 -0.12 7.61 12.46
CA PRO A 29 -0.73 7.58 13.78
C PRO A 29 -1.14 6.16 14.21
N GLU A 30 -0.91 5.78 15.47
CA GLU A 30 -1.39 4.47 16.00
C GLU A 30 -2.92 4.32 15.92
N SER A 31 -3.64 5.45 15.89
CA SER A 31 -5.10 5.51 15.84
C SER A 31 -5.69 5.27 14.45
N TYR A 32 -4.86 5.04 13.43
CA TYR A 32 -5.31 4.73 12.07
C TYR A 32 -6.15 3.45 12.03
N THR A 33 -7.08 3.40 11.09
CA THR A 33 -7.68 2.15 10.62
C THR A 33 -6.84 1.60 9.47
N PHE A 34 -7.16 0.38 9.04
CA PHE A 34 -6.54 -0.19 7.84
C PHE A 34 -6.84 0.61 6.58
N TYR A 35 -7.97 1.30 6.49
CA TYR A 35 -8.27 2.19 5.37
C TYR A 35 -7.38 3.46 5.40
N ASP A 36 -7.15 4.03 6.57
CA ASP A 36 -6.22 5.16 6.68
C ASP A 36 -4.79 4.75 6.28
N LEU A 37 -4.38 3.52 6.63
CA LEU A 37 -3.11 2.93 6.20
C LEU A 37 -3.08 2.64 4.69
N HIS A 38 -4.16 2.11 4.13
CA HIS A 38 -4.32 1.91 2.69
C HIS A 38 -4.05 3.19 1.91
N ILE A 39 -4.71 4.30 2.28
CA ILE A 39 -4.48 5.60 1.63
C ILE A 39 -3.04 6.06 1.79
N ALA A 40 -2.42 5.87 2.97
CA ALA A 40 -1.02 6.22 3.18
C ALA A 40 -0.06 5.36 2.33
N ILE A 41 -0.38 4.08 2.09
CA ILE A 41 0.39 3.22 1.18
C ILE A 41 0.22 3.71 -0.27
N GLN A 42 -1.01 3.97 -0.70
CA GLN A 42 -1.32 4.48 -2.04
C GLN A 42 -0.54 5.77 -2.34
N ASP A 43 -0.60 6.76 -1.45
CA ASP A 43 0.14 8.02 -1.61
C ASP A 43 1.66 7.80 -1.62
N ALA A 44 2.18 6.89 -0.78
CA ALA A 44 3.62 6.62 -0.71
C ALA A 44 4.15 5.81 -1.92
N MET A 45 3.30 5.01 -2.55
CA MET A 45 3.62 4.23 -3.75
C MET A 45 3.36 5.03 -5.04
N GLY A 46 2.60 6.12 -4.99
CA GLY A 46 2.23 6.90 -6.18
C GLY A 46 1.02 6.33 -6.92
N TRP A 47 0.17 5.55 -6.25
CA TRP A 47 -1.00 4.92 -6.83
C TRP A 47 -2.29 5.71 -6.64
N LYS A 48 -3.27 5.38 -7.47
CA LYS A 48 -4.48 6.17 -7.70
C LYS A 48 -5.69 5.69 -6.90
N ASP A 49 -5.57 4.59 -6.15
CA ASP A 49 -6.69 3.99 -5.39
C ASP A 49 -7.87 3.67 -6.32
N SER A 50 -7.56 3.10 -7.48
CA SER A 50 -8.52 2.78 -8.54
C SER A 50 -9.10 1.37 -8.41
N HIS A 51 -8.48 0.52 -7.59
CA HIS A 51 -8.83 -0.89 -7.48
C HIS A 51 -9.15 -1.34 -6.05
N LEU A 52 -9.72 -2.55 -5.94
CA LEU A 52 -10.01 -3.18 -4.65
C LEU A 52 -8.72 -3.51 -3.88
N HIS A 53 -8.84 -3.60 -2.56
CA HIS A 53 -7.73 -3.94 -1.68
C HIS A 53 -8.16 -4.77 -0.47
N CYS A 54 -7.20 -5.46 0.14
CA CYS A 54 -7.38 -6.10 1.43
C CYS A 54 -6.05 -6.22 2.21
N PHE A 55 -6.16 -6.59 3.49
CA PHE A 55 -5.02 -6.98 4.30
C PHE A 55 -5.19 -8.39 4.85
N GLU A 56 -4.13 -9.19 4.78
CA GLU A 56 -4.15 -10.60 5.18
C GLU A 56 -3.13 -10.91 6.26
N LYS A 57 -3.57 -11.61 7.30
CA LYS A 57 -2.68 -12.26 8.25
C LYS A 57 -2.45 -13.68 7.77
N ARG A 58 -1.48 -13.83 6.88
CA ARG A 58 -1.19 -15.10 6.23
C ARG A 58 -0.68 -16.17 7.19
N ASP A 59 -1.11 -17.39 6.95
CA ASP A 59 -0.61 -18.61 7.56
C ASP A 59 -0.69 -19.73 6.52
N PRO A 60 0.46 -20.30 6.09
CA PRO A 60 0.48 -21.39 5.11
C PRO A 60 -0.29 -22.64 5.53
N LYS A 61 -0.60 -22.81 6.83
CA LYS A 61 -1.38 -23.92 7.36
C LYS A 61 -2.88 -23.64 7.38
N ALA A 62 -3.30 -22.39 7.18
CA ALA A 62 -4.71 -22.05 7.14
C ALA A 62 -5.33 -22.51 5.81
N ARG A 63 -6.60 -22.92 5.85
CA ARG A 63 -7.34 -23.44 4.69
C ARG A 63 -7.27 -22.51 3.47
N TRP A 64 -7.31 -21.20 3.72
CA TRP A 64 -7.35 -20.16 2.70
C TRP A 64 -6.03 -19.39 2.58
N GLY A 65 -4.95 -19.88 3.20
CA GLY A 65 -3.67 -19.18 3.25
C GLY A 65 -3.60 -18.01 4.23
N TYR A 66 -4.70 -17.65 4.91
CA TYR A 66 -4.76 -16.63 5.96
C TYR A 66 -5.61 -17.04 7.16
N LEU A 67 -5.28 -16.48 8.33
CA LEU A 67 -6.03 -16.64 9.58
C LEU A 67 -7.13 -15.60 9.74
N GLU A 68 -6.85 -14.37 9.29
CA GLU A 68 -7.78 -13.24 9.34
C GLU A 68 -7.53 -12.40 8.09
N LYS A 69 -8.61 -11.87 7.52
CA LYS A 69 -8.60 -10.94 6.40
C LYS A 69 -9.35 -9.67 6.79
N VAL A 70 -8.85 -8.52 6.37
CA VAL A 70 -9.48 -7.21 6.54
C VAL A 70 -9.75 -6.68 5.14
N ASP A 71 -11.01 -6.81 4.70
CA ASP A 71 -11.43 -6.49 3.34
C ASP A 71 -11.82 -5.01 3.21
N CYS A 72 -11.62 -4.42 2.03
CA CYS A 72 -12.30 -3.16 1.74
C CYS A 72 -13.83 -3.41 1.71
N PRO A 73 -14.67 -2.43 2.11
CA PRO A 73 -16.12 -2.61 2.21
C PRO A 73 -16.82 -3.13 0.94
N TYR A 74 -16.21 -2.91 -0.22
CA TYR A 74 -16.74 -3.25 -1.54
C TYR A 74 -16.24 -4.61 -2.07
N ALA A 75 -15.26 -5.22 -1.40
CA ALA A 75 -14.70 -6.52 -1.77
C ALA A 75 -15.38 -7.69 -1.04
N ALA A 76 -16.28 -7.40 -0.08
CA ALA A 76 -16.99 -8.45 0.61
C ALA A 76 -18.02 -9.09 -0.33
N GLU A 77 -17.61 -10.18 -1.00
CA GLU A 77 -18.56 -11.15 -1.53
C GLU A 77 -19.47 -11.66 -0.40
N GLU A 78 -20.68 -12.11 -0.77
CA GLU A 78 -21.68 -12.69 0.13
C GLU A 78 -21.02 -13.51 1.24
N ILE A 79 -21.24 -13.06 2.48
CA ILE A 79 -20.66 -13.59 3.73
C ILE A 79 -20.60 -15.13 3.67
N ARG A 80 -19.42 -15.68 3.33
CA ARG A 80 -19.20 -17.13 3.19
C ARG A 80 -18.95 -17.82 4.54
N GLU A 81 -18.88 -17.06 5.63
CA GLU A 81 -18.54 -17.54 6.97
C GLU A 81 -19.59 -17.14 8.01
N GLU A 82 -19.70 -17.91 9.10
CA GLU A 82 -20.54 -17.56 10.26
C GLU A 82 -20.03 -16.32 11.03
N LYS A 83 -18.83 -15.81 10.69
CA LYS A 83 -18.16 -14.69 11.35
C LYS A 83 -18.31 -13.41 10.51
N LEU A 84 -18.66 -12.32 11.18
CA LEU A 84 -18.76 -11.01 10.54
C LEU A 84 -17.39 -10.60 9.95
N PRO A 85 -17.37 -10.07 8.71
CA PRO A 85 -16.14 -9.63 8.06
C PRO A 85 -15.50 -8.46 8.82
N LEU A 86 -14.17 -8.35 8.73
CA LEU A 86 -13.44 -7.16 9.20
C LEU A 86 -13.27 -6.21 8.03
N PHE A 87 -13.72 -4.97 8.21
CA PHE A 87 -13.58 -3.95 7.18
C PHE A 87 -12.40 -3.03 7.42
N THR A 88 -11.74 -2.59 6.35
CA THR A 88 -10.59 -1.67 6.44
C THR A 88 -10.99 -0.32 7.04
N THR A 89 -12.22 0.14 6.80
CA THR A 89 -12.78 1.40 7.31
C THR A 89 -12.97 1.42 8.82
N GLU A 90 -13.17 0.26 9.44
CA GLU A 90 -13.55 0.12 10.85
C GLU A 90 -12.44 -0.50 11.71
N THR A 91 -11.61 -1.35 11.10
CA THR A 91 -10.61 -2.13 11.84
C THR A 91 -9.41 -1.25 12.20
N PRO A 92 -9.07 -1.09 13.49
CA PRO A 92 -7.94 -0.27 13.92
C PRO A 92 -6.61 -1.03 13.81
N LEU A 93 -5.52 -0.35 13.46
CA LEU A 93 -4.18 -0.97 13.33
C LEU A 93 -3.72 -1.75 14.58
N PRO A 94 -3.95 -1.26 15.83
CA PRO A 94 -3.55 -1.98 17.04
C PRO A 94 -4.21 -3.37 17.23
N LYS A 95 -5.25 -3.70 16.46
CA LYS A 95 -5.81 -5.06 16.46
C LYS A 95 -4.78 -6.10 16.03
N PHE A 96 -3.95 -5.77 15.05
CA PHE A 96 -2.97 -6.68 14.44
C PHE A 96 -1.52 -6.29 14.67
N PHE A 97 -1.23 -4.99 14.77
CA PHE A 97 0.11 -4.46 15.00
C PHE A 97 0.25 -4.01 16.46
N LYS A 98 0.80 -4.88 17.29
CA LYS A 98 0.93 -4.70 18.75
C LYS A 98 2.38 -4.53 19.19
N LYS A 99 3.32 -5.12 18.44
CA LYS A 99 4.75 -5.10 18.74
C LYS A 99 5.59 -5.13 17.48
N LYS A 100 6.88 -4.79 17.65
CA LYS A 100 7.89 -4.89 16.60
C LYS A 100 7.85 -6.27 15.92
N ASN A 101 7.97 -6.26 14.60
CA ASN A 101 7.92 -7.39 13.68
C ASN A 101 6.53 -8.03 13.49
N ASP A 102 5.46 -7.48 14.08
CA ASP A 102 4.12 -7.83 13.62
C ASP A 102 3.98 -7.42 12.16
N LYS A 103 3.37 -8.30 11.37
CA LYS A 103 3.28 -8.14 9.92
C LYS A 103 1.92 -8.54 9.37
N MET A 104 1.56 -7.90 8.27
CA MET A 104 0.43 -8.26 7.42
C MET A 104 0.79 -8.05 5.96
N PHE A 105 0.06 -8.72 5.07
CA PHE A 105 0.21 -8.57 3.64
C PHE A 105 -0.89 -7.66 3.12
N TYR A 106 -0.53 -6.62 2.38
CA TYR A 106 -1.46 -5.71 1.73
C TYR A 106 -1.53 -6.08 0.25
N VAL A 107 -2.72 -6.42 -0.22
CA VAL A 107 -2.99 -6.77 -1.61
C VAL A 107 -3.80 -5.64 -2.22
N TYR A 108 -3.30 -5.07 -3.30
CA TYR A 108 -3.96 -4.02 -4.08
C TYR A 108 -4.12 -4.48 -5.52
N ASP A 109 -5.25 -4.14 -6.12
CA ASP A 109 -5.68 -4.61 -7.43
C ASP A 109 -5.80 -6.13 -7.48
N PHE A 110 -7.04 -6.64 -7.45
CA PHE A 110 -7.26 -8.09 -7.50
C PHE A 110 -7.08 -8.68 -8.90
N GLY A 111 -6.95 -7.84 -9.93
CA GLY A 111 -6.52 -8.24 -11.27
C GLY A 111 -5.01 -8.39 -11.31
N ASP A 112 -4.27 -7.30 -11.09
CA ASP A 112 -2.81 -7.30 -11.19
C ASP A 112 -2.10 -7.94 -9.98
N ASN A 113 -2.80 -8.07 -8.85
CA ASN A 113 -2.37 -8.71 -7.61
C ASN A 113 -1.06 -8.16 -7.05
N TRP A 114 -1.03 -6.86 -6.77
CA TRP A 114 0.13 -6.20 -6.16
C TRP A 114 0.22 -6.50 -4.66
N GLU A 115 1.18 -7.35 -4.30
CA GLU A 115 1.35 -7.81 -2.91
C GLU A 115 2.48 -7.09 -2.18
N HIS A 116 2.18 -6.57 -1.00
CA HIS A 116 3.16 -5.89 -0.16
C HIS A 116 3.27 -6.56 1.19
N GLU A 117 4.50 -6.76 1.67
CA GLU A 117 4.73 -7.05 3.08
C GLU A 117 4.77 -5.74 3.88
N VAL A 118 3.87 -5.60 4.85
CA VAL A 118 3.78 -4.45 5.76
C VAL A 118 4.22 -4.89 7.15
N VAL A 119 5.40 -4.41 7.58
CA VAL A 119 6.03 -4.81 8.85
C VAL A 119 6.11 -3.62 9.80
N LEU A 120 5.58 -3.78 11.02
CA LEU A 120 5.75 -2.81 12.09
C LEU A 120 7.19 -2.87 12.63
N GLU A 121 8.02 -1.88 12.30
CA GLU A 121 9.41 -1.83 12.76
C GLU A 121 9.55 -1.21 14.15
N LYS A 122 8.79 -0.15 14.43
CA LYS A 122 8.86 0.61 15.69
C LYS A 122 7.50 1.18 16.08
N ILE A 123 7.28 1.25 17.39
CA ILE A 123 6.25 2.10 18.00
C ILE A 123 7.02 3.20 18.73
N LEU A 124 6.77 4.45 18.38
CA LEU A 124 7.50 5.61 18.90
C LEU A 124 6.51 6.62 19.50
N PRO A 125 6.91 7.40 20.52
CA PRO A 125 6.11 8.53 20.95
C PRO A 125 5.93 9.51 19.78
N LYS A 126 4.74 10.09 19.67
CA LYS A 126 4.47 11.16 18.71
C LYS A 126 5.41 12.33 18.95
N GLU A 127 6.02 12.85 17.89
CA GLU A 127 6.82 14.06 17.95
C GLU A 127 5.96 15.32 17.87
N ASP A 128 6.34 16.34 18.66
CA ASP A 128 5.67 17.63 18.63
C ASP A 128 5.90 18.34 17.29
N LYS A 129 4.86 19.03 16.81
CA LYS A 129 4.87 19.83 15.56
C LYS A 129 5.04 19.03 14.25
N VAL A 130 5.24 17.71 14.31
CA VAL A 130 5.20 16.85 13.11
C VAL A 130 3.75 16.57 12.71
N LYS A 131 3.45 16.73 11.42
CA LYS A 131 2.18 16.32 10.82
C LYS A 131 2.36 14.93 10.24
N TYR A 132 1.59 13.98 10.74
CA TYR A 132 1.57 12.61 10.24
C TYR A 132 0.41 12.42 9.24
N PRO A 133 0.55 11.52 8.26
CA PRO A 133 1.67 10.59 8.08
C PRO A 133 2.88 11.24 7.39
N VAL A 134 4.05 10.60 7.50
CA VAL A 134 5.30 11.03 6.84
C VAL A 134 5.99 9.83 6.20
N CYS A 135 6.66 10.03 5.07
CA CYS A 135 7.60 9.07 4.50
C CYS A 135 9.01 9.48 4.92
N LEU A 136 9.76 8.53 5.48
CA LEU A 136 11.13 8.79 5.94
C LEU A 136 12.15 8.49 4.84
N GLU A 137 11.93 7.40 4.12
CA GLU A 137 12.86 6.85 3.15
C GLU A 137 12.17 5.74 2.33
N GLY A 138 12.84 5.30 1.28
CA GLY A 138 12.36 4.31 0.34
C GLY A 138 13.34 4.18 -0.80
N LYS A 139 13.02 3.31 -1.76
CA LYS A 139 13.84 3.11 -2.95
C LYS A 139 12.97 2.68 -4.12
N LEU A 140 13.34 3.14 -5.32
CA LEU A 140 12.74 2.85 -6.62
C LEU A 140 11.30 3.37 -6.74
N ALA A 141 10.87 3.68 -7.96
CA ALA A 141 9.47 3.96 -8.21
C ALA A 141 8.63 2.69 -8.03
N CYS A 142 7.37 2.85 -7.62
CA CYS A 142 6.42 1.74 -7.64
C CYS A 142 5.98 1.50 -9.09
N PRO A 143 5.57 0.26 -9.45
CA PRO A 143 5.06 -0.01 -10.79
C PRO A 143 3.92 0.95 -11.17
N PRO A 144 3.82 1.38 -12.44
CA PRO A 144 2.68 2.13 -12.92
C PRO A 144 1.38 1.36 -12.69
N GLU A 145 0.27 2.09 -12.47
CA GLU A 145 -1.07 1.50 -12.46
C GLU A 145 -1.34 0.75 -13.76
N ASP A 146 -2.06 -0.37 -13.68
CA ASP A 146 -2.49 -1.18 -14.83
C ASP A 146 -1.36 -1.66 -15.76
N CYS A 147 -0.12 -1.78 -15.26
CA CYS A 147 0.99 -2.25 -16.08
C CYS A 147 0.93 -3.76 -16.39
N GLY A 148 0.05 -4.53 -15.76
CA GLY A 148 -0.11 -5.96 -16.02
C GLY A 148 0.74 -6.83 -15.09
N SER A 149 0.60 -6.60 -13.78
CA SER A 149 1.32 -7.32 -12.71
C SER A 149 2.84 -7.21 -12.81
N ILE A 150 3.56 -8.01 -12.01
CA ILE A 150 5.02 -8.11 -11.99
C ILE A 150 5.65 -8.28 -13.38
N PRO A 151 5.15 -9.14 -14.30
CA PRO A 151 5.70 -9.25 -15.65
C PRO A 151 5.59 -7.95 -16.44
N GLY A 152 4.45 -7.27 -16.35
CA GLY A 152 4.20 -5.98 -16.98
C GLY A 152 5.12 -4.87 -16.48
N TYR A 153 5.37 -4.82 -15.17
CA TYR A 153 6.36 -3.93 -14.56
C TYR A 153 7.75 -4.10 -15.16
N TYR A 154 8.25 -5.34 -15.28
CA TYR A 154 9.58 -5.57 -15.89
C TYR A 154 9.61 -5.28 -17.38
N ASN A 155 8.49 -5.46 -18.10
CA ASN A 155 8.38 -5.03 -19.48
C ASN A 155 8.55 -3.50 -19.60
N CYS A 156 7.95 -2.72 -18.69
CA CYS A 156 8.14 -1.26 -18.65
C CYS A 156 9.61 -0.87 -18.46
N ILE A 157 10.32 -1.54 -17.54
CA ILE A 157 11.76 -1.30 -17.32
C ILE A 157 12.57 -1.64 -18.58
N GLU A 158 12.33 -2.80 -19.17
CA GLU A 158 13.07 -3.27 -20.33
C GLU A 158 12.91 -2.32 -21.54
N ILE A 159 11.73 -1.73 -21.70
CA ILE A 159 11.46 -0.72 -22.73
C ILE A 159 12.33 0.52 -22.51
N LEU A 160 12.39 1.04 -21.28
CA LEU A 160 13.21 2.21 -20.95
C LEU A 160 14.71 1.95 -21.13
N GLU A 161 15.19 0.75 -20.81
CA GLU A 161 16.61 0.37 -20.97
C GLU A 161 17.05 0.23 -22.44
N ARG A 162 16.16 -0.16 -23.34
CA ARG A 162 16.48 -0.48 -24.74
C ARG A 162 16.80 0.72 -25.63
N ASN A 163 16.83 1.95 -25.12
CA ASN A 163 17.25 3.17 -25.85
C ASN A 163 16.61 3.30 -27.25
N ASN A 164 15.29 3.13 -27.32
CA ASN A 164 14.45 3.72 -28.36
C ASN A 164 14.66 3.27 -29.81
N LYS A 165 15.19 2.06 -30.08
CA LYS A 165 15.45 1.64 -31.47
C LYS A 165 14.30 0.96 -32.21
N GLU A 166 13.28 0.46 -31.52
CA GLU A 166 12.01 -0.05 -32.10
C GLU A 166 10.90 -0.01 -31.03
N ILE A 167 10.80 1.08 -30.27
CA ILE A 167 9.82 1.16 -29.17
C ILE A 167 8.47 1.61 -29.72
N ASP A 168 7.42 0.95 -29.28
CA ASP A 168 6.03 1.33 -29.51
C ASP A 168 5.75 2.71 -28.91
N GLU A 169 5.51 3.71 -29.77
CA GLU A 169 5.23 5.10 -29.36
C GLU A 169 4.00 5.18 -28.42
N GLU A 170 3.02 4.29 -28.58
CA GLU A 170 1.84 4.23 -27.72
C GLU A 170 2.21 3.81 -26.29
N LEU A 171 3.14 2.88 -26.17
CA LEU A 171 3.60 2.37 -24.88
C LEU A 171 4.50 3.37 -24.15
N LEU A 172 5.33 4.14 -24.87
CA LEU A 172 6.07 5.26 -24.26
C LEU A 172 5.15 6.37 -23.79
N ALA A 173 4.15 6.71 -24.60
CA ALA A 173 3.15 7.70 -24.20
C ALA A 173 2.34 7.24 -22.98
N TRP A 174 2.14 5.93 -22.82
CA TRP A 174 1.48 5.35 -21.67
C TRP A 174 2.35 5.32 -20.40
N ILE A 175 3.65 5.00 -20.51
CA ILE A 175 4.62 5.05 -19.40
C ILE A 175 4.82 6.50 -18.90
N ASP A 176 4.72 7.47 -19.82
CA ASP A 176 4.86 8.90 -19.56
C ASP A 176 6.21 9.26 -18.91
N ASP A 177 6.21 9.97 -17.78
CA ASP A 177 7.40 10.46 -17.07
C ASP A 177 7.92 9.51 -15.99
N TRP A 178 7.42 8.28 -15.95
CA TRP A 178 7.79 7.29 -14.94
C TRP A 178 9.26 6.84 -15.09
N ASP A 179 10.05 7.07 -14.04
CA ASP A 179 11.44 6.62 -13.92
C ASP A 179 11.54 5.52 -12.83
N PRO A 180 11.89 4.26 -13.19
CA PRO A 180 11.98 3.15 -12.25
C PRO A 180 13.00 3.39 -11.11
N GLU A 181 14.03 4.20 -11.32
CA GLU A 181 15.07 4.45 -10.33
C GLU A 181 14.75 5.64 -9.42
N HIS A 182 13.84 6.53 -9.84
CA HIS A 182 13.53 7.75 -9.10
C HIS A 182 12.62 7.50 -7.91
N PHE A 183 13.00 8.05 -6.76
CA PHE A 183 12.16 8.14 -5.57
C PHE A 183 12.68 9.21 -4.61
N ASP A 184 11.87 10.22 -4.30
CA ASP A 184 12.14 11.19 -3.23
C ASP A 184 10.99 11.22 -2.20
N PRO A 185 11.25 10.88 -0.92
CA PRO A 185 10.26 11.01 0.15
C PRO A 185 9.61 12.39 0.27
N LYS A 186 10.31 13.46 -0.17
CA LYS A 186 9.83 14.84 -0.08
C LYS A 186 8.75 15.18 -1.10
N GLU A 187 8.65 14.40 -2.17
CA GLU A 187 7.63 14.57 -3.22
C GLU A 187 6.28 13.98 -2.79
N ILE A 188 6.25 13.13 -1.74
CA ILE A 188 5.02 12.48 -1.28
C ILE A 188 4.11 13.49 -0.57
N ILE A 189 2.89 13.62 -1.08
CA ILE A 189 1.81 14.37 -0.46
C ILE A 189 0.76 13.40 0.04
N PHE A 190 0.61 13.30 1.36
CA PHE A 190 -0.39 12.43 1.95
C PHE A 190 -1.79 13.05 1.92
N SER A 191 -2.70 12.32 1.30
CA SER A 191 -4.11 12.61 1.16
C SER A 191 -4.84 12.50 2.51
N ASN A 192 -5.99 13.17 2.62
CA ASN A 192 -6.89 12.96 3.76
C ASN A 192 -7.79 11.75 3.47
N PRO A 193 -7.71 10.64 4.23
CA PRO A 193 -8.46 9.43 3.92
C PRO A 193 -9.97 9.66 3.87
N ARG A 194 -10.50 10.51 4.75
CA ARG A 194 -11.93 10.82 4.77
C ARG A 194 -12.40 11.62 3.55
N LYS A 195 -11.54 12.51 3.02
CA LYS A 195 -11.88 13.24 1.78
C LYS A 195 -11.87 12.28 0.60
N ARG A 196 -10.83 11.46 0.49
CA ARG A 196 -10.68 10.47 -0.58
C ARG A 196 -11.83 9.47 -0.60
N PHE A 197 -12.24 8.97 0.57
CA PHE A 197 -13.43 8.09 0.68
C PHE A 197 -14.70 8.74 0.13
N ASN A 198 -14.90 10.04 0.38
CA ASN A 198 -16.08 10.77 -0.08
C ASN A 198 -16.00 11.17 -1.56
N GLU A 199 -14.82 11.34 -2.14
CA GLU A 199 -14.63 11.75 -3.53
C GLU A 199 -14.71 10.55 -4.49
N SER A 200 -14.18 9.40 -4.07
CA SER A 200 -14.23 8.18 -4.87
C SER A 200 -15.62 7.54 -4.87
N TRP A 201 -16.47 7.83 -3.87
CA TRP A 201 -17.68 7.04 -3.62
C TRP A 201 -18.87 7.85 -3.04
N GLY A 202 -18.84 9.19 -3.10
CA GLY A 202 -19.90 10.10 -2.61
C GLY A 202 -20.71 10.76 -3.70
#